data_AF-A0AAQ4D7I4-F1
#
_entry.id   AF-A0AAQ4D7I4-F1
#
_cell.length_a   1.000
_cell.length_b   1.000
_cell.length_c   1.000
_cell.angle_alpha   90.00
_cell.angle_beta   90.00
_cell.angle_gamma   90.00
#
_symmetry.space_group_name_H-M   'P 1'
#
loop_
_entity.id
_entity.type
_entity.pdbx_description
1 polymer ?
#
loop_
_entity_poly.entity_id
_entity_poly.type
_entity_poly.pdbx_seq_one_letter_code
_entity_poly.pdbx_strand_id
1 'polypeptide(L)'
;MEEPLSHQQQQSALDGPLGRIETPALRFIFALVRDRRPATKGKEAMTSRLLLPLVGVLCLAGTGRGLDNGLARTPPMGWLSWERFLCNIDCTTDPENCISERLYKTMADIMETQGYRDAGYEFVNVDDCWMSNRRDVDGRLQPNATRFPHGIKALADYIHSKGLKFGIYQDSGLKTCAGYPGSLCHYMTDARTFADWGVDMLKLDGCNVNPRIMDILYPAYTQALNRTGRKMVFSCSWPAYQVDLGMKPNYRAIGRSCNMWRNYDDITDSWDSVLSILDYYATVQDTLVGASGPGRWSDPDMLIIGNYGLSYDQSKAQMALWAILAAPLFMSVDLRTIRPEFKEILLNKQIIAINQDPLGRMGRRIVTEKGIELWARPVTPLADDGSTSAAIVLFNRRHIGGPVKVTIQLASIGLNYFNGYKVADLYDSSSPVALFKPLDDITVAVNPSGVVMLKAEPVPAPRPKEPQQQQPQQPQQQQPSAQGGEGGVVSKPTEEKIAEIIATKTGGGGGGGLTGGAGSVGGAGEVSTGGESGGTGGTTGGTEAGIGAGGGGAGGGVGGIVGGGAAGASGAVGGAGGGATAGGGASSGGGGGASETVVVKVPEGTKSGITA
;
A
#
# COMPACT_ATOMS: atom_id res chain seq x y z
N MET A 1 7.53 34.83 23.27
CA MET A 1 7.13 33.61 24.00
C MET A 1 5.91 33.98 24.81
N GLU A 2 4.80 33.29 24.62
CA GLU A 2 3.58 33.45 25.41
C GLU A 2 3.27 32.09 26.04
N GLU A 3 2.70 32.07 27.25
CA GLU A 3 2.46 30.83 27.99
C GLU A 3 1.28 30.03 27.41
N PRO A 4 1.29 28.69 27.52
CA PRO A 4 0.17 27.86 27.10
C PRO A 4 -1.05 28.07 28.01
N LEU A 5 -2.23 28.21 27.39
CA LEU A 5 -3.51 28.40 28.10
C LEU A 5 -3.84 27.21 29.02
N SER A 6 -4.30 27.54 30.23
CA SER A 6 -4.62 26.59 31.29
C SER A 6 -5.79 25.66 30.94
N HIS A 7 -5.86 24.52 31.64
CA HIS A 7 -6.91 23.51 31.45
C HIS A 7 -8.34 24.08 31.59
N GLN A 8 -8.55 25.08 32.46
CA GLN A 8 -9.86 25.73 32.60
C GLN A 8 -10.24 26.57 31.36
N GLN A 9 -9.27 27.21 30.70
CA GLN A 9 -9.52 28.02 29.50
C GLN A 9 -9.86 27.14 28.29
N GLN A 10 -9.26 25.95 28.19
CA GLN A 10 -9.62 24.94 27.19
C GLN A 10 -11.04 24.40 27.41
N GLN A 11 -11.46 24.25 28.67
CA GLN A 11 -12.78 23.74 29.03
C GLN A 11 -13.89 24.80 28.85
N SER A 12 -13.60 26.06 29.21
CA SER A 12 -14.48 27.22 29.01
C SER A 12 -14.92 27.42 27.54
N ALA A 13 -14.07 27.03 26.58
CA ALA A 13 -14.39 27.10 25.16
C ALA A 13 -15.48 26.11 24.71
N LEU A 14 -15.76 25.05 25.48
CA LEU A 14 -16.80 24.05 25.18
C LEU A 14 -18.18 24.46 25.73
N ASP A 15 -18.21 25.19 26.84
CA ASP A 15 -19.44 25.61 27.54
C ASP A 15 -19.99 26.97 27.05
N GLY A 16 -19.57 27.42 25.87
CA GLY A 16 -20.05 28.64 25.21
C GLY A 16 -21.55 28.62 24.86
N PRO A 17 -22.15 29.76 24.44
CA PRO A 17 -23.59 29.97 24.40
C PRO A 17 -24.34 29.29 23.22
N LEU A 18 -24.19 27.97 23.10
CA LEU A 18 -25.07 27.08 22.33
C LEU A 18 -25.81 26.06 23.22
N GLY A 19 -25.53 26.03 24.53
CA GLY A 19 -26.13 25.14 25.53
C GLY A 19 -27.62 25.37 25.86
N ARG A 20 -28.44 25.89 24.94
CA ARG A 20 -29.90 26.01 25.09
C ARG A 20 -30.65 25.73 23.79
N ILE A 21 -30.85 24.46 23.49
CA ILE A 21 -31.92 23.99 22.60
C ILE A 21 -32.71 22.92 23.35
N GLU A 22 -33.77 23.33 24.04
CA GLU A 22 -34.74 22.39 24.62
C GLU A 22 -35.48 21.68 23.48
N THR A 23 -35.65 20.36 23.57
CA THR A 23 -36.51 19.58 22.65
C THR A 23 -37.42 18.61 23.42
N PRO A 24 -38.65 18.32 22.94
CA PRO A 24 -39.68 17.69 23.77
C PRO A 24 -39.44 16.22 24.15
N ALA A 25 -38.44 15.56 23.55
CA ALA A 25 -38.24 14.12 23.61
C ALA A 25 -38.00 13.56 25.03
N LEU A 26 -37.41 14.35 25.95
CA LEU A 26 -37.06 13.87 27.30
C LEU A 26 -38.27 13.59 28.20
N ARG A 27 -39.47 14.11 27.91
CA ARG A 27 -40.64 13.93 28.79
C ARG A 27 -41.27 12.53 28.73
N PHE A 28 -41.00 11.72 27.70
CA PHE A 28 -41.64 10.41 27.55
C PHE A 28 -40.99 9.29 28.36
N ILE A 29 -39.69 9.39 28.68
CA ILE A 29 -38.92 8.29 29.30
C ILE A 29 -39.20 8.19 30.82
N PHE A 30 -39.48 9.31 31.50
CA PHE A 30 -39.77 9.32 32.94
C PHE A 30 -41.16 8.78 33.33
N ALA A 31 -42.05 8.52 32.37
CA ALA A 31 -43.41 8.06 32.63
C ALA A 31 -43.54 6.54 32.87
N LEU A 32 -42.53 5.73 32.48
CA LEU A 32 -42.66 4.27 32.39
C LEU A 32 -42.02 3.47 33.55
N VAL A 33 -41.49 4.13 34.58
CA VAL A 33 -40.74 3.49 35.68
C VAL A 33 -41.50 3.55 37.03
N ARG A 34 -42.82 3.84 37.02
CA ARG A 34 -43.59 4.03 38.27
C ARG A 34 -45.03 3.50 38.27
N ASP A 35 -45.21 2.20 38.02
CA ASP A 35 -46.19 1.43 38.79
C ASP A 35 -45.60 0.08 39.22
N ARG A 36 -45.96 -0.37 40.42
CA ARG A 36 -45.64 -1.68 41.01
C ARG A 36 -46.83 -2.11 41.87
N ARG A 37 -47.64 -3.03 41.35
CA ARG A 37 -48.66 -3.75 42.13
C ARG A 37 -48.57 -5.26 41.84
N PRO A 38 -48.56 -6.14 42.86
CA PRO A 38 -48.43 -7.58 42.67
C PRO A 38 -49.78 -8.32 42.75
N ALA A 39 -50.09 -9.15 41.75
CA ALA A 39 -51.14 -10.18 41.74
C ALA A 39 -50.89 -11.12 40.55
N THR A 40 -51.21 -12.43 40.55
CA THR A 40 -51.50 -13.41 41.61
C THR A 40 -51.16 -14.81 41.05
N LYS A 41 -51.04 -15.85 41.90
CA LYS A 41 -50.81 -17.22 41.40
C LYS A 41 -52.04 -17.77 40.68
N GLY A 42 -51.83 -18.40 39.53
CA GLY A 42 -52.79 -19.28 38.85
C GLY A 42 -52.05 -20.39 38.11
N LYS A 43 -52.55 -21.62 38.19
CA LYS A 43 -52.12 -22.74 37.35
C LYS A 43 -53.16 -22.93 36.25
N GLU A 44 -52.73 -23.26 35.04
CA GLU A 44 -53.27 -24.42 34.33
C GLU A 44 -52.32 -24.83 33.19
N ALA A 45 -52.64 -25.93 32.51
CA ALA A 45 -51.77 -26.56 31.51
C ALA A 45 -52.60 -26.96 30.28
N MET A 46 -51.88 -27.40 29.23
CA MET A 46 -52.27 -28.47 28.28
C MET A 46 -52.12 -28.10 26.78
N THR A 47 -51.57 -29.07 26.03
CA THR A 47 -51.67 -29.30 24.57
C THR A 47 -51.15 -28.29 23.53
N SER A 48 -50.09 -28.73 22.84
CA SER A 48 -50.13 -29.15 21.42
C SER A 48 -49.60 -28.21 20.30
N ARG A 49 -48.34 -28.52 19.93
CA ARG A 49 -47.81 -28.70 18.54
C ARG A 49 -47.57 -27.45 17.66
N LEU A 50 -46.64 -27.66 16.73
CA LEU A 50 -46.22 -26.80 15.61
C LEU A 50 -45.67 -25.40 15.98
N LEU A 51 -44.34 -25.34 16.20
CA LEU A 51 -43.40 -24.57 15.36
C LEU A 51 -41.96 -24.65 15.89
N LEU A 52 -41.14 -25.50 15.28
CA LEU A 52 -39.68 -25.35 15.20
C LEU A 52 -39.31 -25.19 13.70
N PRO A 53 -38.21 -24.51 13.34
CA PRO A 53 -37.22 -23.85 14.20
C PRO A 53 -36.87 -22.41 13.75
N LEU A 54 -37.42 -21.36 14.40
CA LEU A 54 -36.96 -19.97 14.18
C LEU A 54 -35.81 -19.57 15.13
N VAL A 55 -34.76 -20.40 15.18
CA VAL A 55 -33.56 -20.18 16.02
C VAL A 55 -32.26 -20.26 15.19
N GLY A 56 -32.35 -20.55 13.88
CA GLY A 56 -31.21 -20.92 13.05
C GLY A 56 -30.46 -19.80 12.30
N VAL A 57 -30.86 -18.52 12.40
CA VAL A 57 -30.35 -17.45 11.50
C VAL A 57 -30.00 -16.13 12.21
N LEU A 58 -29.42 -16.17 13.42
CA LEU A 58 -28.99 -14.93 14.12
C LEU A 58 -27.53 -14.91 14.63
N CYS A 59 -26.66 -15.76 14.07
CA CYS A 59 -25.23 -15.80 14.42
C CYS A 59 -24.28 -15.27 13.31
N LEU A 60 -24.80 -14.60 12.28
CA LEU A 60 -24.01 -14.08 11.14
C LEU A 60 -24.20 -12.57 10.91
N ALA A 61 -23.96 -11.77 11.94
CA ALA A 61 -23.84 -10.30 11.83
C ALA A 61 -22.84 -9.70 12.85
N GLY A 62 -21.81 -10.46 13.24
CA GLY A 62 -20.80 -10.04 14.22
C GLY A 62 -19.78 -9.02 13.70
N THR A 63 -19.80 -8.71 12.40
CA THR A 63 -18.99 -7.63 11.82
C THR A 63 -19.40 -6.30 12.43
N GLY A 64 -18.46 -5.62 13.10
CA GLY A 64 -18.69 -4.22 13.48
C GLY A 64 -19.02 -3.41 12.23
N ARG A 65 -20.05 -2.55 12.28
CA ARG A 65 -20.26 -1.56 11.23
C ARG A 65 -19.16 -0.50 11.31
N GLY A 66 -18.50 -0.24 10.19
CA GLY A 66 -17.47 0.79 10.09
C GLY A 66 -18.05 2.14 9.69
N LEU A 67 -17.20 3.07 9.23
CA LEU A 67 -17.65 4.30 8.58
C LEU A 67 -18.38 3.95 7.27
N ASP A 68 -19.70 3.99 7.29
CA ASP A 68 -20.52 3.56 6.14
C ASP A 68 -20.85 4.71 5.18
N ASN A 69 -19.82 5.52 4.84
CA ASN A 69 -19.94 6.57 3.81
C ASN A 69 -20.06 5.98 2.38
N GLY A 70 -19.76 4.70 2.20
CA GLY A 70 -19.82 3.97 0.93
C GLY A 70 -18.53 3.97 0.13
N LEU A 71 -17.45 4.56 0.64
CA LEU A 71 -16.14 4.63 0.00
C LEU A 71 -15.19 3.52 0.49
N ALA A 72 -13.99 3.45 -0.09
CA ALA A 72 -12.90 2.54 0.28
C ALA A 72 -13.35 1.08 0.45
N ARG A 73 -14.23 0.57 -0.42
CA ARG A 73 -14.76 -0.80 -0.32
C ARG A 73 -13.72 -1.87 -0.62
N THR A 74 -12.67 -1.50 -1.35
CA THR A 74 -11.33 -2.11 -1.40
C THR A 74 -10.30 -1.12 -0.80
N PRO A 75 -9.06 -1.53 -0.51
CA PRO A 75 -8.03 -0.61 -0.02
C PRO A 75 -7.78 0.53 -1.03
N PRO A 76 -7.67 1.81 -0.61
CA PRO A 76 -7.36 2.90 -1.53
C PRO A 76 -6.02 2.71 -2.24
N MET A 77 -5.94 3.12 -3.51
CA MET A 77 -4.72 3.08 -4.32
C MET A 77 -4.44 4.45 -4.94
N GLY A 78 -3.19 4.89 -4.94
CA GLY A 78 -2.82 6.18 -5.51
C GLY A 78 -1.35 6.54 -5.35
N TRP A 79 -1.08 7.84 -5.32
CA TRP A 79 0.22 8.44 -5.09
C TRP A 79 0.11 9.51 -4.00
N LEU A 80 1.10 9.62 -3.12
CA LEU A 80 1.15 10.57 -2.01
C LEU A 80 2.58 11.13 -1.87
N SER A 81 2.71 12.43 -1.63
CA SER A 81 3.98 13.15 -1.78
C SER A 81 5.00 12.99 -0.65
N TRP A 82 4.61 12.46 0.52
CA TRP A 82 5.35 12.67 1.77
C TRP A 82 6.76 12.08 1.80
N GLU A 83 6.94 10.76 1.78
CA GLU A 83 8.27 10.17 2.03
C GLU A 83 9.33 10.59 0.97
N ARG A 84 8.94 10.78 -0.29
CA ARG A 84 9.88 11.11 -1.37
C ARG A 84 10.13 12.61 -1.54
N PHE A 85 9.14 13.47 -1.30
CA PHE A 85 9.26 14.93 -1.56
C PHE A 85 9.24 15.78 -0.28
N LEU A 86 8.80 15.20 0.85
CA LEU A 86 8.83 15.74 2.20
C LEU A 86 8.26 17.17 2.24
N CYS A 87 8.84 18.03 3.08
CA CYS A 87 8.49 19.45 3.16
C CYS A 87 9.38 20.32 2.24
N ASN A 88 9.76 19.85 1.05
CA ASN A 88 10.56 20.67 0.13
C ASN A 88 9.73 21.86 -0.38
N ILE A 89 10.09 23.07 0.02
CA ILE A 89 9.37 24.30 -0.37
C ILE A 89 10.22 25.28 -1.19
N ASP A 90 11.47 24.96 -1.50
CA ASP A 90 12.34 25.84 -2.30
C ASP A 90 12.17 25.62 -3.80
N CYS A 91 11.08 26.16 -4.34
CA CYS A 91 10.85 26.21 -5.78
C CYS A 91 11.79 27.18 -6.53
N THR A 92 12.78 27.80 -5.87
CA THR A 92 13.78 28.68 -6.51
C THR A 92 14.97 27.87 -6.97
N THR A 93 15.49 26.99 -6.11
CA THR A 93 16.62 26.10 -6.43
C THR A 93 16.17 24.72 -6.92
N ASP A 94 14.99 24.26 -6.50
CA ASP A 94 14.43 22.95 -6.85
C ASP A 94 12.97 23.04 -7.36
N PRO A 95 12.73 23.73 -8.50
CA PRO A 95 11.40 23.94 -9.09
C PRO A 95 10.73 22.68 -9.65
N GLU A 96 11.43 21.53 -9.63
CA GLU A 96 10.93 20.24 -10.11
C GLU A 96 10.44 19.36 -8.94
N ASN A 97 11.05 19.44 -7.75
CA ASN A 97 10.69 18.58 -6.62
C ASN A 97 10.04 19.32 -5.45
N CYS A 98 9.95 20.66 -5.48
CA CYS A 98 9.24 21.40 -4.45
C CYS A 98 7.72 21.09 -4.46
N ILE A 99 7.13 21.04 -3.26
CA ILE A 99 5.70 20.87 -3.01
C ILE A 99 4.93 22.04 -3.64
N SER A 100 4.41 21.82 -4.84
CA SER A 100 3.83 22.84 -5.71
C SER A 100 2.76 22.24 -6.62
N GLU A 101 1.84 23.08 -7.11
CA GLU A 101 0.80 22.68 -8.08
C GLU A 101 1.39 21.94 -9.29
N ARG A 102 2.56 22.37 -9.76
CA ARG A 102 3.27 21.75 -10.88
C ARG A 102 3.66 20.29 -10.62
N LEU A 103 4.13 19.97 -9.41
CA LEU A 103 4.48 18.61 -9.01
C LEU A 103 3.25 17.69 -9.14
N TYR A 104 2.14 18.07 -8.50
CA TYR A 104 0.91 17.26 -8.49
C TYR A 104 0.26 17.13 -9.87
N LYS A 105 0.28 18.18 -10.71
CA LYS A 105 -0.17 18.06 -12.11
C LYS A 105 0.69 17.08 -12.91
N THR A 106 2.02 17.18 -12.78
CA THR A 106 2.95 16.28 -13.49
C THR A 106 2.75 14.81 -13.09
N MET A 107 2.54 14.53 -11.79
CA MET A 107 2.24 13.18 -11.33
C MET A 107 0.88 12.68 -11.83
N ALA A 108 -0.16 13.53 -11.83
CA ALA A 108 -1.48 13.19 -12.38
C ALA A 108 -1.43 12.88 -13.90
N ASP A 109 -0.69 13.68 -14.68
CA ASP A 109 -0.46 13.45 -16.11
C ASP A 109 0.26 12.12 -16.37
N ILE A 110 1.24 11.77 -15.55
CA ILE A 110 1.93 10.47 -15.64
C ILE A 110 1.02 9.33 -15.20
N MET A 111 0.21 9.49 -14.15
CA MET A 111 -0.71 8.45 -13.70
C MET A 111 -1.79 8.14 -14.74
N GLU A 112 -2.29 9.15 -15.45
CA GLU A 112 -3.14 8.97 -16.64
C GLU A 112 -2.40 8.27 -17.78
N THR A 113 -1.25 8.80 -18.22
CA THR A 113 -0.63 8.40 -19.51
C THR A 113 0.21 7.14 -19.44
N GLN A 114 0.69 6.75 -18.26
CA GLN A 114 1.64 5.64 -18.07
C GLN A 114 1.02 4.37 -17.46
N GLY A 115 -0.31 4.30 -17.35
CA GLY A 115 -1.05 3.08 -17.00
C GLY A 115 -1.29 2.85 -15.50
N TYR A 116 -0.91 3.78 -14.62
CA TYR A 116 -1.16 3.67 -13.18
C TYR A 116 -2.66 3.77 -12.86
N ARG A 117 -3.36 4.76 -13.44
CA ARG A 117 -4.83 4.88 -13.34
C ARG A 117 -5.53 3.61 -13.81
N ASP A 118 -5.09 3.10 -14.96
CA ASP A 118 -5.66 1.91 -15.62
C ASP A 118 -5.29 0.58 -14.91
N ALA A 119 -4.38 0.63 -13.93
CA ALA A 119 -4.09 -0.43 -12.98
C ALA A 119 -4.82 -0.26 -11.63
N GLY A 120 -5.51 0.87 -11.41
CA GLY A 120 -6.32 1.14 -10.21
C GLY A 120 -5.81 2.26 -9.31
N TYR A 121 -4.63 2.83 -9.56
CA TYR A 121 -4.11 3.96 -8.77
C TYR A 121 -4.87 5.25 -9.12
N GLU A 122 -5.96 5.52 -8.41
CA GLU A 122 -6.89 6.61 -8.72
C GLU A 122 -6.68 7.91 -7.93
N PHE A 123 -6.01 7.88 -6.77
CA PHE A 123 -5.81 9.06 -5.91
C PHE A 123 -4.46 9.78 -6.15
N VAL A 124 -4.48 11.12 -6.19
CA VAL A 124 -3.30 11.99 -6.13
C VAL A 124 -3.41 12.83 -4.86
N ASN A 125 -2.57 12.53 -3.86
CA ASN A 125 -2.67 13.08 -2.51
C ASN A 125 -1.57 14.10 -2.22
N VAL A 126 -1.99 15.29 -1.79
CA VAL A 126 -1.15 16.35 -1.23
C VAL A 126 -0.94 16.09 0.25
N ASP A 127 0.31 15.92 0.69
CA ASP A 127 0.67 15.83 2.12
C ASP A 127 0.98 17.20 2.75
N ASP A 128 1.67 17.28 3.89
CA ASP A 128 1.95 18.56 4.58
C ASP A 128 2.70 19.59 3.72
N CYS A 129 2.82 20.83 4.22
CA CYS A 129 3.54 21.94 3.62
C CYS A 129 2.91 22.54 2.35
N TRP A 130 1.69 22.15 1.95
CA TRP A 130 0.96 22.78 0.85
C TRP A 130 0.45 24.20 1.15
N MET A 131 0.16 24.48 2.42
CA MET A 131 -0.60 25.65 2.83
C MET A 131 0.22 26.92 3.10
N SER A 132 -0.48 28.04 3.24
CA SER A 132 0.04 29.29 3.78
C SER A 132 0.25 29.18 5.29
N ASN A 133 1.22 29.93 5.83
CA ASN A 133 1.40 30.09 7.27
C ASN A 133 0.29 30.93 7.94
N ARG A 134 -0.72 31.38 7.18
CA ARG A 134 -1.89 32.11 7.67
C ARG A 134 -3.17 31.63 6.99
N ARG A 135 -4.22 31.47 7.80
CA ARG A 135 -5.63 31.42 7.36
C ARG A 135 -6.05 32.81 6.87
N ASP A 136 -7.18 32.89 6.15
CA ASP A 136 -7.79 34.17 5.78
C ASP A 136 -8.60 34.81 6.94
N VAL A 137 -9.27 35.92 6.66
CA VAL A 137 -10.07 36.68 7.64
C VAL A 137 -11.31 35.93 8.14
N ASP A 138 -11.82 34.97 7.36
CA ASP A 138 -12.94 34.08 7.74
C ASP A 138 -12.44 32.80 8.42
N GLY A 139 -11.11 32.69 8.63
CA GLY A 139 -10.46 31.56 9.28
C GLY A 139 -10.36 30.31 8.40
N ARG A 140 -10.56 30.40 7.09
CA ARG A 140 -10.37 29.27 6.16
C ARG A 140 -8.89 29.07 5.85
N LEU A 141 -8.52 27.83 5.54
CA LEU A 141 -7.19 27.50 5.04
C LEU A 141 -6.96 28.12 3.66
N GLN A 142 -5.73 28.58 3.43
CA GLN A 142 -5.29 29.14 2.16
C GLN A 142 -4.03 28.40 1.69
N PRO A 143 -3.89 28.07 0.40
CA PRO A 143 -2.67 27.47 -0.12
C PRO A 143 -1.51 28.48 -0.13
N ASN A 144 -0.28 28.00 -0.28
CA ASN A 144 0.84 28.89 -0.56
C ASN A 144 0.70 29.49 -1.97
N ALA A 145 0.38 30.79 -2.06
CA ALA A 145 0.05 31.46 -3.32
C ALA A 145 1.18 31.46 -4.38
N THR A 146 2.46 31.35 -3.97
CA THR A 146 3.58 31.23 -4.92
C THR A 146 3.69 29.82 -5.49
N ARG A 147 3.43 28.79 -4.67
CA ARG A 147 3.58 27.37 -5.05
C ARG A 147 2.30 26.77 -5.65
N PHE A 148 1.14 27.38 -5.41
CA PHE A 148 -0.17 26.98 -5.93
C PHE A 148 -0.95 28.22 -6.42
N PRO A 149 -0.48 28.92 -7.47
CA PRO A 149 -1.02 30.22 -7.89
C PRO A 149 -2.48 30.19 -8.36
N HIS A 150 -2.98 29.05 -8.85
CA HIS A 150 -4.38 28.89 -9.24
C HIS A 150 -5.29 28.39 -8.10
N GLY A 151 -4.71 28.10 -6.92
CA GLY A 151 -5.40 27.59 -5.75
C GLY A 151 -5.79 26.11 -5.82
N ILE A 152 -6.20 25.55 -4.68
CA ILE A 152 -6.45 24.10 -4.55
C ILE A 152 -7.61 23.61 -5.41
N LYS A 153 -8.69 24.39 -5.56
CA LYS A 153 -9.81 23.98 -6.42
C LYS A 153 -9.37 23.77 -7.87
N ALA A 154 -8.53 24.64 -8.43
CA ALA A 154 -8.05 24.48 -9.81
C ALA A 154 -7.15 23.24 -9.98
N LEU A 155 -6.40 22.86 -8.93
CA LEU A 155 -5.64 21.61 -8.91
C LEU A 155 -6.57 20.39 -8.82
N ALA A 156 -7.60 20.43 -7.97
CA ALA A 156 -8.60 19.37 -7.86
C ALA A 156 -9.37 19.18 -9.17
N ASP A 157 -9.87 20.28 -9.76
CA ASP A 157 -10.56 20.28 -11.06
C ASP A 157 -9.67 19.71 -12.18
N TYR A 158 -8.36 20.02 -12.17
CA TYR A 158 -7.39 19.43 -13.11
C TYR A 158 -7.25 17.92 -12.91
N ILE A 159 -7.10 17.46 -11.67
CA ILE A 159 -6.96 16.03 -11.34
C ILE A 159 -8.24 15.25 -11.67
N HIS A 160 -9.42 15.85 -11.46
CA HIS A 160 -10.70 15.30 -11.91
C HIS A 160 -10.79 15.19 -13.43
N SER A 161 -10.25 16.16 -14.18
CA SER A 161 -10.21 16.10 -15.66
C SER A 161 -9.37 14.93 -16.20
N LYS A 162 -8.47 14.38 -15.37
CA LYS A 162 -7.64 13.19 -15.65
C LYS A 162 -8.32 11.87 -15.28
N GLY A 163 -9.57 11.91 -14.83
CA GLY A 163 -10.26 10.74 -14.28
C GLY A 163 -9.67 10.25 -12.95
N LEU A 164 -8.88 11.08 -12.27
CA LEU A 164 -8.26 10.82 -10.98
C LEU A 164 -9.03 11.53 -9.86
N LYS A 165 -8.64 11.26 -8.61
CA LYS A 165 -9.23 11.80 -7.37
C LYS A 165 -8.20 12.63 -6.62
N PHE A 166 -8.65 13.70 -5.98
CA PHE A 166 -7.78 14.62 -5.27
C PHE A 166 -7.80 14.41 -3.76
N GLY A 167 -6.65 14.11 -3.15
CA GLY A 167 -6.49 14.05 -1.71
C GLY A 167 -5.71 15.23 -1.14
N ILE A 168 -6.01 15.59 0.12
CA ILE A 168 -5.35 16.68 0.84
C ILE A 168 -5.00 16.27 2.28
N TYR A 169 -4.11 17.03 2.90
CA TYR A 169 -3.63 16.85 4.27
C TYR A 169 -4.09 17.96 5.23
N GLN A 170 -4.40 17.56 6.45
CA GLN A 170 -4.51 18.40 7.64
C GLN A 170 -3.98 17.71 8.90
N ASP A 171 -3.86 18.48 9.98
CA ASP A 171 -3.61 17.97 11.32
C ASP A 171 -4.80 18.29 12.25
N SER A 172 -5.14 17.36 13.14
CA SER A 172 -6.19 17.53 14.15
C SER A 172 -5.83 18.52 15.26
N GLY A 173 -4.56 18.86 15.45
CA GLY A 173 -4.04 19.76 16.46
C GLY A 173 -3.95 21.24 16.08
N LEU A 174 -3.20 22.01 16.89
CA LEU A 174 -3.00 23.46 16.70
C LEU A 174 -2.13 23.78 15.47
N LYS A 175 -1.24 22.86 15.11
CA LYS A 175 -0.30 22.96 13.99
C LYS A 175 -0.09 21.60 13.37
N THR A 176 0.27 21.58 12.10
CA THR A 176 0.80 20.39 11.41
C THR A 176 2.16 19.98 11.96
N CYS A 177 2.64 18.79 11.59
CA CYS A 177 3.96 18.33 11.99
C CYS A 177 5.09 19.24 11.48
N ALA A 178 4.98 19.82 10.28
CA ALA A 178 5.92 20.86 9.80
C ALA A 178 5.60 22.29 10.29
N GLY A 179 4.62 22.46 11.19
CA GLY A 179 4.37 23.70 11.91
C GLY A 179 3.41 24.71 11.26
N TYR A 180 2.74 24.33 10.17
CA TYR A 180 1.69 25.11 9.48
C TYR A 180 0.39 25.13 10.30
N PRO A 181 -0.63 25.96 9.97
CA PRO A 181 -1.87 26.04 10.73
C PRO A 181 -2.63 24.70 10.76
N GLY A 182 -2.85 24.15 11.95
CA GLY A 182 -3.64 22.93 12.14
C GLY A 182 -5.15 23.21 12.17
N SER A 183 -5.96 22.16 12.21
CA SER A 183 -7.43 22.26 12.16
C SER A 183 -8.12 22.37 13.52
N LEU A 184 -7.44 22.31 14.68
CA LEU A 184 -8.09 22.39 16.00
C LEU A 184 -8.93 23.68 16.11
N CYS A 185 -10.17 23.55 16.61
CA CYS A 185 -11.22 24.59 16.60
C CYS A 185 -11.74 25.02 15.22
N HIS A 186 -11.15 24.57 14.10
CA HIS A 186 -11.54 24.92 12.73
C HIS A 186 -12.22 23.78 11.94
N TYR A 187 -12.36 22.56 12.49
CA TYR A 187 -12.86 21.35 11.79
C TYR A 187 -14.06 21.54 10.86
N MET A 188 -15.07 22.34 11.25
CA MET A 188 -16.25 22.61 10.42
C MET A 188 -15.95 23.54 9.23
N THR A 189 -15.09 24.55 9.45
CA THR A 189 -14.63 25.47 8.41
C THR A 189 -13.73 24.76 7.41
N ASP A 190 -12.85 23.87 7.89
CA ASP A 190 -11.90 23.15 7.05
C ASP A 190 -12.57 22.03 6.25
N ALA A 191 -13.43 21.23 6.88
CA ALA A 191 -14.23 20.23 6.17
C ALA A 191 -15.08 20.86 5.05
N ARG A 192 -15.72 22.02 5.31
CA ARG A 192 -16.43 22.79 4.26
C ARG A 192 -15.46 23.25 3.18
N THR A 193 -14.31 23.80 3.54
CA THR A 193 -13.29 24.26 2.60
C THR A 193 -12.85 23.15 1.64
N PHE A 194 -12.66 21.93 2.14
CA PHE A 194 -12.33 20.76 1.30
C PHE A 194 -13.49 20.31 0.41
N ALA A 195 -14.73 20.36 0.91
CA ALA A 195 -15.90 20.08 0.08
C ALA A 195 -16.09 21.13 -1.03
N ASP A 196 -15.92 22.42 -0.73
CA ASP A 196 -15.99 23.55 -1.67
C ASP A 196 -14.91 23.43 -2.77
N TRP A 197 -13.71 22.94 -2.41
CA TRP A 197 -12.60 22.71 -3.35
C TRP A 197 -12.69 21.38 -4.11
N GLY A 198 -13.65 20.51 -3.78
CA GLY A 198 -13.83 19.23 -4.48
C GLY A 198 -12.90 18.10 -4.03
N VAL A 199 -12.35 18.16 -2.82
CA VAL A 199 -11.48 17.10 -2.25
C VAL A 199 -12.23 15.76 -2.16
N ASP A 200 -11.56 14.67 -2.52
CA ASP A 200 -12.08 13.29 -2.46
C ASP A 200 -11.49 12.47 -1.31
N MET A 201 -10.35 12.88 -0.75
CA MET A 201 -9.68 12.23 0.37
C MET A 201 -9.05 13.24 1.32
N LEU A 202 -9.16 13.01 2.63
CA LEU A 202 -8.45 13.75 3.67
C LEU A 202 -7.58 12.79 4.48
N LYS A 203 -6.27 13.04 4.53
CA LYS A 203 -5.40 12.58 5.62
C LYS A 203 -5.50 13.59 6.76
N LEU A 204 -5.85 13.12 7.95
CA LEU A 204 -5.85 13.92 9.17
C LEU A 204 -4.83 13.36 10.17
N ASP A 205 -3.90 14.23 10.54
CA ASP A 205 -2.73 13.94 11.37
C ASP A 205 -2.92 14.34 12.84
N GLY A 206 -1.90 14.15 13.68
CA GLY A 206 -2.03 14.26 15.13
C GLY A 206 -0.89 14.97 15.87
N CYS A 207 -0.05 15.76 15.20
CA CYS A 207 0.94 16.58 15.87
C CYS A 207 0.29 17.73 16.66
N ASN A 208 1.04 18.31 17.62
CA ASN A 208 0.63 19.49 18.38
C ASN A 208 -0.75 19.37 19.08
N VAL A 209 -1.13 18.17 19.50
CA VAL A 209 -2.33 17.87 20.30
C VAL A 209 -2.08 16.68 21.23
N ASN A 210 -2.90 16.55 22.28
CA ASN A 210 -2.81 15.44 23.23
C ASN A 210 -3.49 14.17 22.66
N PRO A 211 -2.78 13.05 22.44
CA PRO A 211 -3.38 11.83 21.87
C PRO A 211 -4.52 11.23 22.72
N ARG A 212 -4.59 11.58 24.01
CA ARG A 212 -5.67 11.17 24.93
C ARG A 212 -7.04 11.76 24.62
N ILE A 213 -7.13 12.81 23.78
CA ILE A 213 -8.41 13.39 23.33
C ILE A 213 -8.78 13.03 21.88
N MET A 214 -7.96 12.24 21.17
CA MET A 214 -8.24 11.87 19.78
C MET A 214 -9.54 11.05 19.61
N ASP A 215 -9.93 10.28 20.62
CA ASP A 215 -11.25 9.62 20.76
C ASP A 215 -12.45 10.59 20.68
N ILE A 216 -12.22 11.90 20.84
CA ILE A 216 -13.21 12.97 20.67
C ILE A 216 -12.99 13.70 19.34
N LEU A 217 -11.75 14.09 19.05
CA LEU A 217 -11.41 14.96 17.91
C LEU A 217 -11.67 14.30 16.55
N TYR A 218 -11.21 13.06 16.35
CA TYR A 218 -11.37 12.38 15.06
C TYR A 218 -12.85 12.08 14.74
N PRO A 219 -13.68 11.54 15.66
CA PRO A 219 -15.13 11.40 15.44
C PRO A 219 -15.86 12.74 15.26
N ALA A 220 -15.36 13.85 15.82
CA ALA A 220 -15.90 15.19 15.55
C ALA A 220 -15.57 15.66 14.12
N TYR A 221 -14.35 15.37 13.62
CA TYR A 221 -13.98 15.65 12.24
C TYR A 221 -14.76 14.79 11.23
N THR A 222 -14.99 13.49 11.53
CA THR A 222 -15.89 12.62 10.75
C THR A 222 -17.29 13.23 10.61
N GLN A 223 -17.82 13.80 11.70
CA GLN A 223 -19.11 14.51 11.66
C GLN A 223 -19.05 15.80 10.85
N ALA A 224 -17.94 16.55 10.90
CA ALA A 224 -17.76 17.75 10.09
C ALA A 224 -17.77 17.40 8.59
N LEU A 225 -16.99 16.40 8.16
CA LEU A 225 -16.95 15.90 6.79
C LEU A 225 -18.34 15.44 6.32
N ASN A 226 -19.01 14.58 7.08
CA ASN A 226 -20.34 14.08 6.74
C ASN A 226 -21.39 15.20 6.61
N ARG A 227 -21.29 16.28 7.41
CA ARG A 227 -22.19 17.44 7.35
C ARG A 227 -21.97 18.34 6.12
N THR A 228 -20.91 18.14 5.34
CA THR A 228 -20.72 18.83 4.04
C THR A 228 -21.59 18.25 2.93
N GLY A 229 -22.06 17.01 3.07
CA GLY A 229 -22.71 16.26 2.00
C GLY A 229 -21.77 15.68 0.94
N ARG A 230 -20.53 16.17 0.81
CA ARG A 230 -19.51 15.56 -0.06
C ARG A 230 -18.95 14.31 0.61
N LYS A 231 -18.92 13.19 -0.12
CA LYS A 231 -18.27 11.97 0.35
C LYS A 231 -16.76 12.10 0.15
N MET A 232 -16.01 11.96 1.24
CA MET A 232 -14.54 11.96 1.25
C MET A 232 -14.02 10.69 1.93
N VAL A 233 -12.96 10.09 1.39
CA VAL A 233 -12.19 9.04 2.08
C VAL A 233 -11.46 9.70 3.25
N PHE A 234 -11.60 9.15 4.45
CA PHE A 234 -10.96 9.71 5.64
C PHE A 234 -9.86 8.78 6.16
N SER A 235 -8.61 9.21 6.01
CA SER A 235 -7.43 8.58 6.62
C SER A 235 -7.09 9.29 7.94
N CYS A 236 -6.79 8.50 8.97
CA CYS A 236 -6.61 8.97 10.34
C CYS A 236 -5.28 8.49 10.93
N SER A 237 -4.38 9.40 11.32
CA SER A 237 -3.16 9.03 12.05
C SER A 237 -3.39 8.66 13.52
N TRP A 238 -4.63 8.80 14.02
CA TRP A 238 -5.05 8.56 15.40
C TRP A 238 -4.38 7.36 16.11
N PRO A 239 -4.38 6.11 15.58
CA PRO A 239 -3.80 5.00 16.33
C PRO A 239 -2.28 5.11 16.54
N ALA A 240 -1.50 5.65 15.60
CA ALA A 240 -0.05 5.82 15.75
C ALA A 240 0.29 6.66 17.01
N TYR A 241 -0.18 7.90 17.08
CA TYR A 241 0.04 8.79 18.23
C TYR A 241 -0.47 8.23 19.58
N GLN A 242 -1.40 7.27 19.58
CA GLN A 242 -1.81 6.55 20.79
C GLN A 242 -0.85 5.39 21.12
N VAL A 243 -0.38 4.65 20.11
CA VAL A 243 0.63 3.59 20.24
C VAL A 243 1.96 4.16 20.77
N ASP A 244 2.39 5.33 20.28
CA ASP A 244 3.61 6.03 20.71
C ASP A 244 3.61 6.34 22.21
N LEU A 245 2.44 6.59 22.80
CA LEU A 245 2.24 6.81 24.24
C LEU A 245 1.92 5.52 25.02
N GLY A 246 2.13 4.35 24.42
CA GLY A 246 1.85 3.04 25.01
C GLY A 246 0.36 2.77 25.26
N MET A 247 -0.54 3.56 24.65
CA MET A 247 -1.99 3.36 24.77
C MET A 247 -2.46 2.24 23.83
N LYS A 248 -3.64 1.68 24.11
CA LYS A 248 -4.28 0.66 23.26
C LYS A 248 -5.39 1.31 22.43
N PRO A 249 -5.22 1.53 21.12
CA PRO A 249 -6.20 2.28 20.33
C PRO A 249 -7.54 1.56 20.23
N ASN A 250 -8.63 2.32 20.27
CA ASN A 250 -9.98 1.78 20.18
C ASN A 250 -10.37 1.52 18.72
N TYR A 251 -9.86 0.44 18.12
CA TYR A 251 -10.11 0.11 16.71
C TYR A 251 -11.60 -0.03 16.33
N ARG A 252 -12.50 -0.29 17.29
CA ARG A 252 -13.95 -0.25 17.07
C ARG A 252 -14.49 1.18 16.90
N ALA A 253 -13.91 2.17 17.57
CA ALA A 253 -14.25 3.58 17.39
C ALA A 253 -13.54 4.17 16.16
N ILE A 254 -12.25 3.86 15.95
CA ILE A 254 -11.47 4.26 14.78
C ILE A 254 -12.15 3.75 13.50
N GLY A 255 -12.42 2.45 13.41
CA GLY A 255 -13.06 1.84 12.23
C GLY A 255 -14.49 2.31 11.97
N ARG A 256 -15.17 2.94 12.93
CA ARG A 256 -16.47 3.63 12.76
C ARG A 256 -16.34 5.07 12.26
N SER A 257 -15.17 5.67 12.47
CA SER A 257 -14.91 7.08 12.24
C SER A 257 -14.10 7.33 10.98
N CYS A 258 -13.26 6.36 10.58
CA CYS A 258 -12.23 6.47 9.55
C CYS A 258 -12.40 5.38 8.47
N ASN A 259 -12.02 5.67 7.23
CA ASN A 259 -11.91 4.68 6.16
C ASN A 259 -10.55 3.96 6.12
N MET A 260 -9.52 4.55 6.73
CA MET A 260 -8.23 3.93 6.94
C MET A 260 -7.49 4.62 8.10
N TRP A 261 -6.46 3.99 8.66
CA TRP A 261 -5.71 4.55 9.78
C TRP A 261 -4.25 4.13 9.82
N ARG A 262 -3.34 5.10 9.99
CA ARG A 262 -1.90 4.85 10.21
C ARG A 262 -1.70 4.28 11.61
N ASN A 263 -1.15 3.07 11.68
CA ASN A 263 -1.10 2.27 12.90
C ASN A 263 0.16 2.47 13.77
N TYR A 264 1.24 2.95 13.17
CA TYR A 264 2.62 2.85 13.66
C TYR A 264 3.49 3.92 12.98
N ASP A 265 4.78 3.97 13.33
CA ASP A 265 5.85 4.85 12.80
C ASP A 265 5.72 5.19 11.30
N ASP A 266 6.17 6.39 10.89
CA ASP A 266 6.34 6.75 9.48
C ASP A 266 7.36 5.84 8.79
N ILE A 267 7.07 5.43 7.56
CA ILE A 267 8.03 4.71 6.74
C ILE A 267 9.14 5.64 6.27
N THR A 268 10.37 5.12 6.24
CA THR A 268 11.55 5.78 5.66
C THR A 268 12.09 4.94 4.52
N ASP A 269 12.87 5.55 3.63
CA ASP A 269 13.52 4.87 2.49
C ASP A 269 14.64 3.91 2.96
N SER A 270 14.25 2.83 3.64
CA SER A 270 15.15 1.83 4.20
C SER A 270 14.44 0.47 4.40
N TRP A 271 15.19 -0.61 4.19
CA TRP A 271 14.69 -1.96 4.42
C TRP A 271 14.37 -2.24 5.89
N ASP A 272 15.14 -1.67 6.84
CA ASP A 272 14.91 -1.85 8.27
C ASP A 272 13.57 -1.22 8.73
N SER A 273 13.14 -0.13 8.09
CA SER A 273 11.82 0.49 8.33
C SER A 273 10.67 -0.37 7.78
N VAL A 274 10.84 -0.98 6.59
CA VAL A 274 9.89 -1.99 6.09
C VAL A 274 9.80 -3.18 7.06
N LEU A 275 10.92 -3.65 7.59
CA LEU A 275 10.95 -4.75 8.57
C LEU A 275 10.31 -4.39 9.92
N SER A 276 10.55 -3.19 10.46
CA SER A 276 9.96 -2.78 11.76
C SER A 276 8.44 -2.67 11.68
N ILE A 277 7.92 -2.08 10.60
CA ILE A 277 6.48 -2.03 10.31
C ILE A 277 5.91 -3.44 10.22
N LEU A 278 6.55 -4.35 9.48
CA LEU A 278 6.09 -5.75 9.34
C LEU A 278 6.07 -6.50 10.69
N ASP A 279 7.06 -6.31 11.55
CA ASP A 279 7.08 -6.95 12.88
C ASP A 279 6.08 -6.35 13.86
N TYR A 280 5.85 -5.04 13.83
CA TYR A 280 4.72 -4.43 14.55
C TYR A 280 3.41 -5.06 14.08
N TYR A 281 3.18 -5.08 12.77
CA TYR A 281 1.94 -5.61 12.17
C TYR A 281 1.71 -7.07 12.51
N ALA A 282 2.75 -7.91 12.48
CA ALA A 282 2.67 -9.30 12.90
C ALA A 282 2.42 -9.45 14.42
N THR A 283 2.93 -8.53 15.24
CA THR A 283 2.75 -8.55 16.70
C THR A 283 1.31 -8.19 17.12
N VAL A 284 0.64 -7.29 16.39
CA VAL A 284 -0.75 -6.90 16.67
C VAL A 284 -1.79 -7.53 15.73
N GLN A 285 -1.39 -8.51 14.91
CA GLN A 285 -2.20 -9.02 13.79
C GLN A 285 -3.61 -9.49 14.20
N ASP A 286 -3.78 -10.14 15.34
CA ASP A 286 -5.09 -10.64 15.80
C ASP A 286 -6.09 -9.50 16.06
N THR A 287 -5.59 -8.30 16.41
CA THR A 287 -6.42 -7.10 16.55
C THR A 287 -6.72 -6.48 15.18
N LEU A 288 -5.70 -6.31 14.33
CA LEU A 288 -5.86 -5.62 13.03
C LEU A 288 -6.66 -6.44 12.02
N VAL A 289 -6.52 -7.77 12.01
CA VAL A 289 -7.31 -8.70 11.16
C VAL A 289 -8.80 -8.63 11.50
N GLY A 290 -9.15 -8.44 12.77
CA GLY A 290 -10.53 -8.24 13.21
C GLY A 290 -11.05 -6.80 13.03
N ALA A 291 -10.15 -5.82 12.97
CA ALA A 291 -10.46 -4.41 12.76
C ALA A 291 -10.68 -4.07 11.28
N SER A 292 -9.84 -4.57 10.37
CA SER A 292 -9.87 -4.24 8.93
C SER A 292 -11.08 -4.83 8.18
N GLY A 293 -11.39 -4.28 7.01
CA GLY A 293 -12.39 -4.79 6.09
C GLY A 293 -12.94 -3.74 5.11
N PRO A 294 -13.92 -4.10 4.26
CA PRO A 294 -14.51 -3.19 3.28
C PRO A 294 -15.01 -1.87 3.90
N GLY A 295 -14.40 -0.76 3.49
CA GLY A 295 -14.66 0.59 3.98
C GLY A 295 -13.79 1.05 5.16
N ARG A 296 -12.84 0.23 5.66
CA ARG A 296 -12.06 0.51 6.87
C ARG A 296 -10.73 -0.31 6.97
N TRP A 297 -9.58 0.31 6.70
CA TRP A 297 -8.30 -0.41 6.54
C TRP A 297 -7.20 0.03 7.52
N SER A 298 -6.42 -0.94 8.02
CA SER A 298 -5.10 -0.66 8.59
C SER A 298 -4.13 -0.17 7.51
N ASP A 299 -3.39 0.90 7.83
CA ASP A 299 -2.41 1.54 6.94
C ASP A 299 -0.98 1.34 7.48
N PRO A 300 -0.16 0.49 6.83
CA PRO A 300 1.26 0.31 7.10
C PRO A 300 2.15 1.34 6.39
N ASP A 301 1.55 2.46 5.93
CA ASP A 301 2.20 3.57 5.25
C ASP A 301 2.64 3.27 3.80
N MET A 302 3.27 4.26 3.16
CA MET A 302 3.54 4.33 1.73
C MET A 302 4.39 3.17 1.16
N LEU A 303 4.18 2.90 -0.14
CA LEU A 303 5.09 2.12 -0.96
C LEU A 303 6.26 3.02 -1.41
N ILE A 304 7.48 2.64 -1.03
CA ILE A 304 8.75 3.33 -1.35
C ILE A 304 9.46 2.71 -2.56
N ILE A 305 8.69 1.96 -3.36
CA ILE A 305 9.15 1.15 -4.48
C ILE A 305 9.64 2.04 -5.63
N GLY A 306 10.94 1.98 -5.90
CA GLY A 306 11.59 2.78 -6.93
C GLY A 306 12.34 4.01 -6.41
N ASN A 307 12.40 4.21 -5.10
CA ASN A 307 13.31 5.16 -4.45
C ASN A 307 14.73 4.55 -4.33
N TYR A 308 15.45 4.83 -3.24
CA TYR A 308 16.90 4.60 -3.14
C TYR A 308 17.29 3.51 -2.14
N GLY A 309 16.47 3.26 -1.12
CA GLY A 309 16.78 2.37 0.01
C GLY A 309 16.37 0.91 -0.16
N LEU A 310 15.50 0.58 -1.12
CA LEU A 310 15.09 -0.80 -1.40
C LEU A 310 15.77 -1.41 -2.63
N SER A 311 16.26 -2.64 -2.48
CA SER A 311 16.63 -3.49 -3.60
C SER A 311 15.39 -3.93 -4.42
N TYR A 312 15.62 -4.54 -5.59
CA TYR A 312 14.54 -5.09 -6.42
C TYR A 312 13.73 -6.19 -5.70
N ASP A 313 14.41 -7.13 -5.03
CA ASP A 313 13.74 -8.19 -4.27
C ASP A 313 13.04 -7.67 -3.00
N GLN A 314 13.59 -6.62 -2.36
CA GLN A 314 12.95 -5.94 -1.23
C GLN A 314 11.71 -5.15 -1.66
N SER A 315 11.73 -4.54 -2.84
CA SER A 315 10.57 -3.88 -3.45
C SER A 315 9.46 -4.89 -3.79
N LYS A 316 9.83 -6.06 -4.33
CA LYS A 316 8.90 -7.18 -4.49
C LYS A 316 8.33 -7.65 -3.15
N ALA A 317 9.14 -7.67 -2.09
CA ALA A 317 8.69 -8.03 -0.75
C ALA A 317 7.70 -7.02 -0.18
N GLN A 318 7.95 -5.71 -0.29
CA GLN A 318 7.00 -4.68 0.17
C GLN A 318 5.64 -4.82 -0.53
N MET A 319 5.62 -4.83 -1.87
CA MET A 319 4.37 -4.94 -2.65
C MET A 319 3.58 -6.20 -2.31
N ALA A 320 4.26 -7.35 -2.19
CA ALA A 320 3.63 -8.62 -1.86
C ALA A 320 3.04 -8.64 -0.44
N LEU A 321 3.77 -8.11 0.54
CA LEU A 321 3.33 -8.10 1.93
C LEU A 321 2.23 -7.06 2.18
N TRP A 322 2.29 -5.87 1.56
CA TRP A 322 1.19 -4.89 1.58
C TRP A 322 -0.09 -5.48 0.93
N ALA A 323 0.04 -6.26 -0.15
CA ALA A 323 -1.08 -7.00 -0.73
C ALA A 323 -1.66 -8.08 0.21
N ILE A 324 -0.83 -8.80 0.98
CA ILE A 324 -1.28 -9.73 2.01
C ILE A 324 -1.97 -9.01 3.18
N LEU A 325 -1.44 -7.86 3.62
CA LEU A 325 -2.00 -7.06 4.72
C LEU A 325 -3.34 -6.36 4.36
N ALA A 326 -3.76 -6.40 3.10
CA ALA A 326 -4.87 -5.57 2.58
C ALA A 326 -4.65 -4.07 2.84
N ALA A 327 -3.39 -3.65 2.74
CA ALA A 327 -2.96 -2.27 2.92
C ALA A 327 -3.46 -1.38 1.78
N PRO A 328 -3.66 -0.07 2.01
CA PRO A 328 -3.65 0.92 0.94
C PRO A 328 -2.36 0.83 0.11
N LEU A 329 -2.44 1.10 -1.19
CA LEU A 329 -1.28 1.15 -2.09
C LEU A 329 -1.04 2.59 -2.53
N PHE A 330 -0.50 3.40 -1.60
CA PHE A 330 -0.05 4.77 -1.90
C PHE A 330 1.44 4.78 -2.25
N MET A 331 1.73 5.05 -3.51
CA MET A 331 3.09 5.21 -4.02
C MET A 331 3.69 6.54 -3.53
N SER A 332 4.90 6.52 -2.99
CA SER A 332 5.71 7.72 -2.74
C SER A 332 7.01 7.56 -3.51
N VAL A 333 7.04 8.03 -4.75
CA VAL A 333 8.17 7.87 -5.69
C VAL A 333 8.06 8.90 -6.82
N ASP A 334 9.18 9.28 -7.43
CA ASP A 334 9.18 10.14 -8.61
C ASP A 334 8.79 9.35 -9.89
N LEU A 335 7.52 9.47 -10.28
CA LEU A 335 6.98 8.79 -11.47
C LEU A 335 7.59 9.28 -12.80
N ARG A 336 8.35 10.39 -12.82
CA ARG A 336 9.09 10.86 -14.00
C ARG A 336 10.36 10.05 -14.26
N THR A 337 10.95 9.49 -13.19
CA THR A 337 12.31 8.90 -13.21
C THR A 337 12.37 7.47 -12.68
N ILE A 338 11.25 6.92 -12.20
CA ILE A 338 11.13 5.52 -11.77
C ILE A 338 11.59 4.54 -12.86
N ARG A 339 12.47 3.60 -12.46
CA ARG A 339 13.04 2.60 -13.38
C ARG A 339 12.00 1.53 -13.78
N PRO A 340 12.03 1.01 -15.02
CA PRO A 340 11.00 0.10 -15.54
C PRO A 340 10.71 -1.10 -14.64
N GLU A 341 11.73 -1.72 -14.09
CA GLU A 341 11.62 -2.93 -13.27
C GLU A 341 10.88 -2.68 -11.92
N PHE A 342 10.90 -1.45 -11.41
CA PHE A 342 10.13 -1.06 -10.20
C PHE A 342 8.71 -0.66 -10.56
N LYS A 343 8.52 -0.03 -11.73
CA LYS A 343 7.19 0.25 -12.31
C LYS A 343 6.43 -1.05 -12.62
N GLU A 344 7.10 -2.09 -13.07
CA GLU A 344 6.51 -3.43 -13.31
C GLU A 344 6.00 -4.09 -12.01
N ILE A 345 6.72 -3.94 -10.89
CA ILE A 345 6.23 -4.37 -9.56
C ILE A 345 4.92 -3.65 -9.20
N LEU A 346 4.91 -2.32 -9.33
CA LEU A 346 3.76 -1.48 -8.99
C LEU A 346 2.55 -1.75 -9.89
N LEU A 347 2.75 -2.00 -11.18
CA LEU A 347 1.69 -2.27 -12.15
C LEU A 347 1.29 -3.75 -12.27
N ASN A 348 1.78 -4.63 -11.37
CA ASN A 348 1.47 -6.07 -11.41
C ASN A 348 -0.01 -6.32 -11.08
N LYS A 349 -0.82 -6.45 -12.14
CA LYS A 349 -2.28 -6.63 -12.06
C LYS A 349 -2.71 -7.87 -11.27
N GLN A 350 -1.88 -8.91 -11.18
CA GLN A 350 -2.20 -10.10 -10.38
C GLN A 350 -2.09 -9.81 -8.88
N ILE A 351 -1.03 -9.11 -8.47
CA ILE A 351 -0.83 -8.73 -7.06
C ILE A 351 -1.77 -7.61 -6.63
N ILE A 352 -2.09 -6.68 -7.53
CA ILE A 352 -3.18 -5.70 -7.33
C ILE A 352 -4.52 -6.41 -7.13
N ALA A 353 -4.84 -7.45 -7.91
CA ALA A 353 -6.08 -8.22 -7.72
C ALA A 353 -6.12 -8.97 -6.37
N ILE A 354 -4.97 -9.38 -5.81
CA ILE A 354 -4.90 -9.87 -4.43
C ILE A 354 -5.17 -8.75 -3.43
N ASN A 355 -4.54 -7.58 -3.60
CA ASN A 355 -4.73 -6.43 -2.72
C ASN A 355 -6.22 -6.00 -2.68
N GLN A 356 -6.81 -5.83 -3.87
CA GLN A 356 -8.18 -5.38 -4.12
C GLN A 356 -9.24 -6.47 -3.96
N ASP A 357 -8.91 -7.65 -3.41
CA ASP A 357 -9.86 -8.76 -3.29
C ASP A 357 -11.13 -8.38 -2.49
N PRO A 358 -12.35 -8.61 -3.04
CA PRO A 358 -13.60 -8.10 -2.48
C PRO A 358 -14.07 -8.79 -1.18
N LEU A 359 -13.41 -9.86 -0.70
CA LEU A 359 -13.64 -10.31 0.68
C LEU A 359 -13.11 -9.28 1.70
N GLY A 360 -12.15 -8.44 1.30
CA GLY A 360 -11.52 -7.43 2.14
C GLY A 360 -10.83 -7.98 3.39
N ARG A 361 -10.50 -9.28 3.40
CA ARG A 361 -9.88 -9.94 4.55
C ARG A 361 -8.39 -9.65 4.58
N MET A 362 -7.94 -8.98 5.63
CA MET A 362 -6.52 -8.84 5.96
C MET A 362 -5.90 -10.22 6.24
N GLY A 363 -4.74 -10.49 5.63
CA GLY A 363 -3.91 -11.66 5.87
C GLY A 363 -3.08 -11.55 7.15
N ARG A 364 -2.20 -12.54 7.39
CA ARG A 364 -1.39 -12.63 8.63
C ARG A 364 -0.13 -13.47 8.44
N ARG A 365 0.82 -13.35 9.38
CA ARG A 365 1.97 -14.25 9.51
C ARG A 365 1.50 -15.56 10.15
N ILE A 366 1.75 -16.68 9.48
CA ILE A 366 1.35 -18.03 9.89
C ILE A 366 2.52 -18.79 10.53
N VAL A 367 3.71 -18.69 9.93
CA VAL A 367 4.93 -19.38 10.37
C VAL A 367 6.11 -18.41 10.34
N THR A 368 6.99 -18.52 11.33
CA THR A 368 8.35 -17.96 11.33
C THR A 368 9.32 -19.06 11.74
N GLU A 369 10.20 -19.50 10.86
CA GLU A 369 11.21 -20.53 11.17
C GLU A 369 12.56 -20.20 10.51
N LYS A 370 13.64 -20.16 11.31
CA LYS A 370 15.04 -20.00 10.81
C LYS A 370 15.20 -18.80 9.85
N GLY A 371 14.52 -17.69 10.10
CA GLY A 371 14.56 -16.49 9.24
C GLY A 371 13.76 -16.59 7.93
N ILE A 372 12.91 -17.60 7.78
CA ILE A 372 11.88 -17.70 6.75
C ILE A 372 10.52 -17.43 7.39
N GLU A 373 9.65 -16.71 6.69
CA GLU A 373 8.27 -16.47 7.12
C GLU A 373 7.28 -16.92 6.05
N LEU A 374 6.15 -17.46 6.50
CA LEU A 374 4.98 -17.73 5.67
C LEU A 374 3.87 -16.78 6.08
N TRP A 375 3.46 -15.93 5.15
CA TRP A 375 2.30 -15.04 5.28
C TRP A 375 1.18 -15.50 4.34
N ALA A 376 -0.08 -15.39 4.76
CA ALA A 376 -1.22 -15.82 3.95
C ALA A 376 -2.44 -14.89 4.08
N ARG A 377 -3.15 -14.68 2.96
CA ARG A 377 -4.42 -13.92 2.86
C ARG A 377 -5.49 -14.78 2.16
N PRO A 378 -6.67 -15.03 2.76
CA PRO A 378 -7.78 -15.67 2.05
C PRO A 378 -8.43 -14.70 1.06
N VAL A 379 -8.65 -15.16 -0.18
CA VAL A 379 -9.13 -14.37 -1.33
C VAL A 379 -10.15 -15.16 -2.17
N THR A 380 -10.67 -14.53 -3.21
CA THR A 380 -11.58 -15.10 -4.23
C THR A 380 -10.82 -15.82 -5.37
N PRO A 381 -11.48 -16.74 -6.11
CA PRO A 381 -12.83 -17.27 -5.89
C PRO A 381 -12.91 -18.17 -4.64
N LEU A 382 -14.14 -18.52 -4.25
CA LEU A 382 -14.43 -19.58 -3.28
C LEU A 382 -14.83 -20.85 -4.02
N ALA A 383 -14.55 -22.01 -3.44
CA ALA A 383 -15.12 -23.28 -3.87
C ALA A 383 -16.58 -23.44 -3.43
N ASP A 384 -17.28 -24.43 -3.99
CA ASP A 384 -18.69 -24.73 -3.72
C ASP A 384 -18.98 -25.08 -2.24
N ASP A 385 -17.97 -25.54 -1.49
CA ASP A 385 -18.03 -25.84 -0.06
C ASP A 385 -17.66 -24.65 0.85
N GLY A 386 -17.34 -23.50 0.26
CA GLY A 386 -16.88 -22.30 0.96
C GLY A 386 -15.36 -22.22 1.18
N SER A 387 -14.58 -23.21 0.76
CA SER A 387 -13.10 -23.16 0.82
C SER A 387 -12.57 -21.96 0.04
N THR A 388 -11.75 -21.13 0.67
CA THR A 388 -11.19 -19.93 0.05
C THR A 388 -10.03 -20.25 -0.89
N SER A 389 -9.85 -19.45 -1.95
CA SER A 389 -8.51 -19.25 -2.51
C SER A 389 -7.60 -18.57 -1.48
N ALA A 390 -6.29 -18.62 -1.68
CA ALA A 390 -5.34 -17.86 -0.87
C ALA A 390 -4.24 -17.24 -1.72
N ALA A 391 -3.82 -16.04 -1.32
CA ALA A 391 -2.47 -15.56 -1.62
C ALA A 391 -1.53 -16.01 -0.50
N ILE A 392 -0.34 -16.46 -0.87
CA ILE A 392 0.69 -17.00 0.02
C ILE A 392 1.98 -16.26 -0.32
N VAL A 393 2.67 -15.72 0.68
CA VAL A 393 4.01 -15.12 0.54
C VAL A 393 5.00 -15.93 1.36
N LEU A 394 6.03 -16.43 0.69
CA LEU A 394 7.19 -17.06 1.30
C LEU A 394 8.32 -16.03 1.29
N PHE A 395 8.66 -15.54 2.48
CA PHE A 395 9.55 -14.40 2.69
C PHE A 395 10.84 -14.86 3.36
N ASN A 396 11.98 -14.57 2.72
CA ASN A 396 13.30 -14.91 3.27
C ASN A 396 13.92 -13.66 3.92
N ARG A 397 13.84 -13.57 5.24
CA ARG A 397 14.37 -12.44 6.03
C ARG A 397 15.89 -12.50 6.24
N ARG A 398 16.56 -13.56 5.76
CA ARG A 398 18.02 -13.62 5.77
C ARG A 398 18.58 -12.63 4.76
N HIS A 399 19.63 -11.91 5.14
CA HIS A 399 20.40 -10.99 4.29
C HIS A 399 21.75 -11.58 3.85
N ILE A 400 21.94 -12.91 4.02
CA ILE A 400 23.22 -13.61 3.84
C ILE A 400 23.02 -14.91 3.04
N GLY A 401 23.98 -15.21 2.17
CA GLY A 401 23.97 -16.41 1.31
C GLY A 401 23.26 -16.19 -0.02
N GLY A 402 22.84 -17.28 -0.65
CA GLY A 402 22.07 -17.28 -1.89
C GLY A 402 20.59 -17.63 -1.69
N PRO A 403 19.85 -17.94 -2.77
CA PRO A 403 18.44 -18.34 -2.69
C PRO A 403 18.27 -19.62 -1.87
N VAL A 404 17.29 -19.63 -0.97
CA VAL A 404 17.03 -20.76 -0.07
C VAL A 404 15.81 -21.54 -0.54
N LYS A 405 15.90 -22.88 -0.55
CA LYS A 405 14.73 -23.72 -0.84
C LYS A 405 13.79 -23.73 0.36
N VAL A 406 12.53 -23.42 0.11
CA VAL A 406 11.43 -23.43 1.08
C VAL A 406 10.37 -24.39 0.56
N THR A 407 10.00 -25.37 1.39
CA THR A 407 8.99 -26.38 1.08
C THR A 407 7.77 -26.19 1.98
N ILE A 408 6.57 -26.20 1.40
CA ILE A 408 5.30 -26.08 2.12
C ILE A 408 4.28 -27.10 1.61
N GLN A 409 3.27 -27.40 2.44
CA GLN A 409 2.08 -28.15 2.06
C GLN A 409 0.86 -27.25 2.30
N LEU A 410 -0.13 -27.28 1.41
CA LEU A 410 -1.29 -26.38 1.50
C LEU A 410 -2.14 -26.65 2.77
N ALA A 411 -2.19 -27.90 3.24
CA ALA A 411 -2.87 -28.29 4.47
C ALA A 411 -2.34 -27.59 5.72
N SER A 412 -1.03 -27.32 5.82
CA SER A 412 -0.41 -26.72 7.01
C SER A 412 -0.83 -25.27 7.25
N ILE A 413 -1.35 -24.61 6.20
CA ILE A 413 -1.93 -23.26 6.25
C ILE A 413 -3.46 -23.26 6.15
N GLY A 414 -4.09 -24.43 6.35
CA GLY A 414 -5.54 -24.59 6.39
C GLY A 414 -6.23 -24.90 5.06
N LEU A 415 -5.50 -24.93 3.94
CA LEU A 415 -6.06 -25.14 2.59
C LEU A 415 -6.23 -26.64 2.31
N ASN A 416 -7.32 -27.19 2.83
CA ASN A 416 -7.60 -28.63 2.89
C ASN A 416 -8.58 -29.15 1.82
N TYR A 417 -8.91 -28.36 0.80
CA TYR A 417 -9.89 -28.75 -0.21
C TYR A 417 -9.44 -29.98 -1.03
N PHE A 418 -10.22 -31.06 -0.97
CA PHE A 418 -9.85 -32.40 -1.44
C PHE A 418 -9.51 -32.47 -2.95
N ASN A 419 -10.16 -31.64 -3.77
CA ASN A 419 -9.88 -31.59 -5.20
C ASN A 419 -8.47 -31.03 -5.50
N GLY A 420 -7.86 -30.32 -4.55
CA GLY A 420 -6.58 -29.64 -4.70
C GLY A 420 -6.75 -28.20 -5.22
N TYR A 421 -5.62 -27.52 -5.38
CA TYR A 421 -5.54 -26.13 -5.79
C TYR A 421 -4.64 -26.00 -7.02
N LYS A 422 -5.02 -25.15 -7.96
CA LYS A 422 -4.10 -24.58 -8.95
C LYS A 422 -3.24 -23.54 -8.23
N VAL A 423 -1.92 -23.69 -8.34
CA VAL A 423 -0.95 -22.77 -7.74
C VAL A 423 -0.17 -22.08 -8.86
N ALA A 424 -0.12 -20.76 -8.80
CA ALA A 424 0.59 -19.90 -9.76
C ALA A 424 1.50 -18.91 -9.02
N ASP A 425 2.71 -18.67 -9.55
CA ASP A 425 3.56 -17.56 -9.10
C ASP A 425 3.04 -16.24 -9.69
N LEU A 426 3.02 -15.18 -8.87
CA LEU A 426 2.48 -13.88 -9.27
C LEU A 426 3.57 -12.91 -9.77
N TYR A 427 4.85 -13.23 -9.57
CA TYR A 427 5.99 -12.50 -10.14
C TYR A 427 6.59 -13.21 -11.35
N ASP A 428 6.68 -14.55 -11.34
CA ASP A 428 7.15 -15.32 -12.50
C ASP A 428 5.97 -15.84 -13.34
N SER A 429 5.57 -15.03 -14.34
CA SER A 429 4.55 -15.41 -15.32
C SER A 429 4.96 -16.52 -16.30
N SER A 430 6.24 -16.96 -16.29
CA SER A 430 6.71 -18.13 -17.04
C SER A 430 6.59 -19.44 -16.24
N SER A 431 6.43 -19.34 -14.91
CA SER A 431 6.22 -20.48 -14.03
C SER A 431 4.88 -21.18 -14.32
N PRO A 432 4.86 -22.50 -14.54
CA PRO A 432 3.65 -23.21 -14.94
C PRO A 432 2.64 -23.31 -13.80
N VAL A 433 1.39 -22.96 -14.09
CA VAL A 433 0.27 -23.14 -13.14
C VAL A 433 0.05 -24.64 -12.88
N ALA A 434 0.46 -25.12 -11.72
CA ALA A 434 0.47 -26.55 -11.37
C ALA A 434 -0.65 -26.90 -10.38
N LEU A 435 -1.08 -28.17 -10.38
CA LEU A 435 -2.09 -28.69 -9.44
C LEU A 435 -1.41 -29.39 -8.27
N PHE A 436 -1.74 -28.96 -7.05
CA PHE A 436 -1.29 -29.58 -5.81
C PHE A 436 -2.49 -30.00 -4.94
N LYS A 437 -2.46 -31.21 -4.38
CA LYS A 437 -3.32 -31.64 -3.28
C LYS A 437 -2.89 -30.99 -1.96
N PRO A 438 -3.74 -31.00 -0.91
CA PRO A 438 -3.40 -30.41 0.38
C PRO A 438 -2.08 -30.89 1.00
N LEU A 439 -1.66 -32.14 0.74
CA LEU A 439 -0.46 -32.76 1.31
C LEU A 439 0.71 -32.87 0.32
N ASP A 440 0.60 -32.29 -0.88
CA ASP A 440 1.69 -32.30 -1.86
C ASP A 440 2.72 -31.21 -1.52
N ASP A 441 4.02 -31.54 -1.64
CA ASP A 441 5.12 -30.60 -1.35
C ASP A 441 5.33 -29.58 -2.47
N ILE A 442 5.03 -28.31 -2.18
CA ILE A 442 5.38 -27.17 -3.02
C ILE A 442 6.76 -26.67 -2.57
N THR A 443 7.79 -26.79 -3.42
CA THR A 443 9.14 -26.31 -3.12
C THR A 443 9.56 -25.19 -4.08
N VAL A 444 9.94 -24.03 -3.53
CA VAL A 444 10.41 -22.86 -4.29
C VAL A 444 11.75 -22.36 -3.75
N ALA A 445 12.48 -21.58 -4.55
CA ALA A 445 13.71 -20.90 -4.11
C ALA A 445 13.43 -19.42 -3.85
N VAL A 446 13.81 -18.91 -2.67
CA VAL A 446 13.53 -17.54 -2.24
C VAL A 446 14.83 -16.76 -2.00
N ASN A 447 15.02 -15.65 -2.71
CA ASN A 447 16.21 -14.80 -2.62
C ASN A 447 16.35 -14.15 -1.22
N PRO A 448 17.57 -13.87 -0.72
CA PRO A 448 17.79 -13.10 0.51
C PRO A 448 17.07 -11.74 0.47
N SER A 449 16.36 -11.38 1.55
CA SER A 449 15.44 -10.23 1.65
C SER A 449 14.32 -10.17 0.59
N GLY A 450 14.10 -11.25 -0.16
CA GLY A 450 13.11 -11.35 -1.22
C GLY A 450 11.94 -12.28 -0.88
N VAL A 451 10.99 -12.34 -1.82
CA VAL A 451 9.76 -13.14 -1.72
C VAL A 451 9.51 -13.99 -2.96
N VAL A 452 8.83 -15.11 -2.73
CA VAL A 452 7.98 -15.78 -3.72
C VAL A 452 6.53 -15.54 -3.29
N MET A 453 5.67 -15.13 -4.23
CA MET A 453 4.25 -14.87 -3.98
C MET A 453 3.40 -15.77 -4.88
N LEU A 454 2.59 -16.63 -4.26
CA LEU A 454 1.75 -17.61 -4.93
C LEU A 454 0.27 -17.27 -4.75
N LYS A 455 -0.57 -17.53 -5.76
CA LYS A 455 -2.02 -17.72 -5.58
C LYS A 455 -2.36 -19.20 -5.66
N ALA A 456 -3.03 -19.73 -4.64
CA ALA A 456 -3.64 -21.05 -4.62
C ALA A 456 -5.16 -20.92 -4.81
N GLU A 457 -5.71 -21.47 -5.90
CA GLU A 457 -7.13 -21.40 -6.27
C GLU A 457 -7.74 -22.83 -6.30
N PRO A 458 -8.80 -23.12 -5.53
CA PRO A 458 -9.34 -24.47 -5.40
C PRO A 458 -9.95 -24.96 -6.72
N VAL A 459 -9.64 -26.19 -7.13
CA VAL A 459 -10.15 -26.77 -8.39
C VAL A 459 -11.62 -27.18 -8.23
N PRO A 460 -12.58 -26.51 -8.91
CA PRO A 460 -14.01 -26.77 -8.70
C PRO A 460 -14.36 -28.25 -8.91
N ALA A 461 -15.35 -28.74 -8.17
CA ALA A 461 -15.77 -30.13 -8.30
C ALA A 461 -16.25 -30.40 -9.74
N PRO A 462 -15.94 -31.57 -10.33
CA PRO A 462 -16.52 -31.94 -11.61
C PRO A 462 -18.04 -31.93 -11.50
N ARG A 463 -18.70 -30.98 -12.18
CA ARG A 463 -20.16 -30.87 -12.15
C ARG A 463 -20.77 -32.23 -12.50
N PRO A 464 -21.74 -32.75 -11.72
CA PRO A 464 -22.45 -33.97 -12.08
C PRO A 464 -22.92 -33.87 -13.53
N LYS A 465 -22.66 -34.89 -14.33
CA LYS A 465 -23.24 -34.94 -15.68
C LYS A 465 -24.75 -34.94 -15.52
N GLU A 466 -25.39 -33.92 -16.06
CA GLU A 466 -26.83 -33.77 -16.06
C GLU A 466 -27.45 -35.07 -16.61
N PRO A 467 -28.45 -35.67 -15.93
CA PRO A 467 -29.02 -36.93 -16.38
C PRO A 467 -29.53 -36.76 -17.81
N GLN A 468 -28.95 -37.51 -18.76
CA GLN A 468 -29.47 -37.54 -20.12
C GLN A 468 -30.93 -37.98 -20.04
N GLN A 469 -31.84 -37.04 -20.32
CA GLN A 469 -33.26 -37.33 -20.36
C GLN A 469 -33.46 -38.42 -21.41
N GLN A 470 -33.80 -39.63 -20.96
CA GLN A 470 -34.19 -40.69 -21.86
C GLN A 470 -35.42 -40.19 -22.61
N GLN A 471 -35.28 -40.00 -23.92
CA GLN A 471 -36.37 -39.55 -24.76
C GLN A 471 -37.56 -40.50 -24.54
N PRO A 472 -38.78 -39.99 -24.28
CA PRO A 472 -39.94 -40.85 -24.08
C PRO A 472 -40.08 -41.79 -25.27
N GLN A 473 -40.03 -43.11 -25.00
CA GLN A 473 -40.27 -44.11 -26.03
C GLN A 473 -41.68 -43.88 -26.58
N GLN A 474 -41.77 -43.56 -27.86
CA GLN A 474 -43.06 -43.34 -28.51
C GLN A 474 -43.89 -44.63 -28.43
N PRO A 475 -45.21 -44.55 -28.13
CA PRO A 475 -46.06 -45.73 -28.12
C PRO A 475 -46.01 -46.43 -29.48
N GLN A 476 -45.83 -47.75 -29.47
CA GLN A 476 -45.80 -48.56 -30.69
C GLN A 476 -47.14 -48.45 -31.43
N GLN A 477 -47.16 -47.70 -32.53
CA GLN A 477 -48.28 -47.74 -33.46
C GLN A 477 -48.23 -49.05 -34.26
N GLN A 478 -49.33 -49.79 -34.26
CA GLN A 478 -49.45 -51.04 -35.00
C GLN A 478 -49.48 -50.77 -36.51
N GLN A 479 -48.67 -51.50 -37.27
CA GLN A 479 -48.62 -51.39 -38.73
C GLN A 479 -49.87 -52.00 -39.39
N PRO A 480 -50.48 -51.33 -40.38
CA PRO A 480 -51.20 -51.97 -41.47
C PRO A 480 -50.20 -52.63 -42.46
N SER A 481 -50.58 -53.73 -43.09
CA SER A 481 -49.68 -54.56 -43.90
C SER A 481 -49.91 -54.46 -45.43
N ALA A 482 -48.83 -54.21 -46.19
CA ALA A 482 -48.66 -54.58 -47.61
C ALA A 482 -47.14 -54.64 -47.89
N GLN A 483 -46.52 -55.74 -48.31
CA GLN A 483 -46.62 -56.47 -49.59
C GLN A 483 -46.04 -55.73 -50.83
N GLY A 484 -44.86 -56.18 -51.27
CA GLY A 484 -44.47 -56.27 -52.69
C GLY A 484 -43.57 -55.18 -53.27
N GLY A 485 -42.66 -55.58 -54.18
CA GLY A 485 -41.94 -54.69 -55.11
C GLY A 485 -40.41 -54.76 -55.05
N GLU A 486 -39.77 -55.02 -56.20
CA GLU A 486 -38.31 -55.02 -56.37
C GLU A 486 -37.82 -53.85 -57.24
N GLY A 487 -36.55 -53.45 -57.07
CA GLY A 487 -35.75 -52.75 -58.09
C GLY A 487 -35.94 -51.23 -58.21
N GLY A 488 -35.06 -50.56 -58.97
CA GLY A 488 -35.24 -49.13 -59.34
C GLY A 488 -34.02 -48.21 -59.25
N VAL A 489 -32.96 -48.56 -59.97
CA VAL A 489 -31.75 -47.74 -60.23
C VAL A 489 -32.05 -46.31 -60.76
N VAL A 490 -31.35 -45.29 -60.22
CA VAL A 490 -31.07 -43.94 -60.80
C VAL A 490 -32.21 -42.91 -61.01
N SER A 491 -31.97 -41.69 -60.52
CA SER A 491 -32.16 -40.42 -61.29
C SER A 491 -31.51 -39.21 -60.59
N LYS A 492 -31.30 -38.11 -61.32
CA LYS A 492 -30.69 -36.85 -60.85
C LYS A 492 -31.75 -35.80 -60.50
N PRO A 493 -31.43 -34.76 -59.71
CA PRO A 493 -32.27 -33.56 -59.59
C PRO A 493 -32.20 -32.66 -60.84
N THR A 494 -33.30 -31.96 -61.11
CA THR A 494 -33.48 -30.81 -62.02
C THR A 494 -34.54 -29.91 -61.40
N GLU A 495 -34.27 -28.66 -61.03
CA GLU A 495 -33.94 -27.47 -61.85
C GLU A 495 -35.17 -26.77 -62.47
N GLU A 496 -35.58 -25.68 -61.81
CA GLU A 496 -35.83 -24.39 -62.48
C GLU A 496 -34.79 -23.42 -61.85
N LYS A 497 -33.82 -22.88 -62.60
CA LYS A 497 -33.87 -21.71 -63.51
C LYS A 497 -34.31 -20.45 -62.76
N ILE A 498 -33.62 -19.31 -62.84
CA ILE A 498 -32.90 -18.65 -63.96
C ILE A 498 -31.50 -18.20 -63.46
N ALA A 499 -30.35 -18.54 -64.09
CA ALA A 499 -29.71 -17.91 -65.29
C ALA A 499 -29.31 -16.40 -65.09
N GLU A 500 -28.24 -15.81 -65.65
CA GLU A 500 -27.08 -16.20 -66.49
C GLU A 500 -26.11 -14.95 -66.55
N ILE A 501 -24.78 -14.97 -66.81
CA ILE A 501 -23.75 -16.03 -66.96
C ILE A 501 -22.30 -15.46 -66.83
N ILE A 502 -21.31 -16.29 -66.45
CA ILE A 502 -19.91 -16.51 -66.97
C ILE A 502 -19.11 -15.32 -67.61
N ALA A 503 -17.79 -15.14 -67.37
CA ALA A 503 -16.65 -16.07 -67.52
C ALA A 503 -15.36 -15.59 -66.79
N THR A 504 -14.15 -16.21 -66.76
CA THR A 504 -13.54 -17.59 -66.77
C THR A 504 -12.02 -17.41 -66.38
N LYS A 505 -11.00 -18.30 -66.46
CA LYS A 505 -10.76 -19.64 -67.09
C LYS A 505 -9.57 -20.41 -66.42
N THR A 506 -9.13 -21.47 -67.10
CA THR A 506 -8.04 -22.46 -66.90
C THR A 506 -6.58 -21.92 -66.95
N GLY A 507 -5.52 -22.63 -66.53
CA GLY A 507 -5.41 -23.99 -65.94
C GLY A 507 -4.40 -24.93 -66.66
N GLY A 508 -3.49 -25.57 -65.92
CA GLY A 508 -2.48 -26.56 -66.39
C GLY A 508 -1.14 -25.95 -66.89
N GLY A 509 0.01 -26.65 -66.90
CA GLY A 509 0.35 -27.95 -66.29
C GLY A 509 1.62 -28.64 -66.85
N GLY A 510 2.61 -28.96 -65.98
CA GLY A 510 3.61 -30.04 -66.14
C GLY A 510 4.90 -29.80 -66.98
N GLY A 511 6.06 -30.28 -66.46
CA GLY A 511 7.11 -30.93 -67.29
C GLY A 511 8.51 -30.30 -67.44
N GLY A 512 9.47 -30.72 -66.59
CA GLY A 512 10.77 -31.31 -67.03
C GLY A 512 11.98 -30.46 -67.52
N GLY A 513 13.00 -30.32 -66.65
CA GLY A 513 14.37 -30.83 -66.92
C GLY A 513 15.54 -29.88 -67.30
N LEU A 514 16.71 -30.16 -66.68
CA LEU A 514 18.09 -29.75 -67.06
C LEU A 514 18.46 -28.25 -66.87
N THR A 515 19.70 -27.79 -66.58
CA THR A 515 21.07 -28.39 -66.50
C THR A 515 21.93 -27.77 -65.36
N GLY A 516 22.85 -28.53 -64.74
CA GLY A 516 24.06 -28.07 -63.98
C GLY A 516 23.84 -27.38 -62.61
N GLY A 517 24.68 -27.49 -61.58
CA GLY A 517 26.03 -28.06 -61.39
C GLY A 517 27.10 -26.96 -61.27
N ALA A 518 27.99 -26.86 -60.27
CA ALA A 518 28.27 -27.60 -59.02
C ALA A 518 28.74 -26.57 -57.92
N GLY A 519 29.23 -26.84 -56.71
CA GLY A 519 29.59 -28.02 -55.89
C GLY A 519 30.02 -27.51 -54.47
N SER A 520 29.92 -28.25 -53.35
CA SER A 520 30.76 -29.40 -52.93
C SER A 520 32.17 -28.98 -52.44
N VAL A 521 32.72 -29.37 -51.26
CA VAL A 521 32.22 -30.16 -50.10
C VAL A 521 33.16 -29.98 -48.87
N GLY A 522 32.64 -30.21 -47.64
CA GLY A 522 33.39 -30.78 -46.49
C GLY A 522 34.34 -29.87 -45.68
N GLY A 523 34.78 -30.26 -44.48
CA GLY A 523 34.34 -31.40 -43.65
C GLY A 523 35.39 -31.89 -42.62
N ALA A 524 34.96 -32.20 -41.38
CA ALA A 524 35.77 -32.63 -40.22
C ALA A 524 36.82 -31.61 -39.71
N GLY A 525 37.33 -31.67 -38.48
CA GLY A 525 36.97 -32.51 -37.32
C GLY A 525 38.06 -32.48 -36.23
N GLU A 526 37.68 -32.72 -34.96
CA GLU A 526 38.59 -32.96 -33.80
C GLU A 526 39.57 -31.82 -33.41
N VAL A 527 40.32 -31.87 -32.29
CA VAL A 527 39.96 -31.95 -30.85
C VAL A 527 41.22 -31.62 -30.00
N SER A 528 41.06 -31.18 -28.73
CA SER A 528 42.07 -31.17 -27.64
C SER A 528 43.13 -30.04 -27.51
N THR A 529 43.33 -29.61 -26.24
CA THR A 529 44.56 -29.03 -25.60
C THR A 529 45.17 -27.71 -26.14
N GLY A 530 45.87 -26.87 -25.32
CA GLY A 530 46.13 -26.89 -23.87
C GLY A 530 47.28 -25.92 -23.47
N GLY A 531 47.41 -25.55 -22.18
CA GLY A 531 48.42 -24.61 -21.63
C GLY A 531 47.94 -23.14 -21.54
N GLU A 532 48.24 -22.30 -20.54
CA GLU A 532 49.47 -22.00 -19.75
C GLU A 532 50.53 -21.16 -20.51
N SER A 533 51.22 -20.16 -19.94
CA SER A 533 51.13 -19.50 -18.61
C SER A 533 51.95 -18.18 -18.57
N GLY A 534 51.76 -17.35 -17.52
CA GLY A 534 52.65 -16.21 -17.15
C GLY A 534 52.50 -14.90 -17.96
N GLY A 535 53.03 -13.74 -17.51
CA GLY A 535 53.57 -13.44 -16.17
C GLY A 535 54.44 -12.16 -16.08
N THR A 536 54.15 -11.30 -15.09
CA THR A 536 55.04 -10.28 -14.43
C THR A 536 55.60 -9.06 -15.20
N GLY A 537 55.74 -7.93 -14.48
CA GLY A 537 56.54 -6.74 -14.85
C GLY A 537 55.76 -5.59 -15.53
N GLY A 538 56.10 -4.30 -15.34
CA GLY A 538 57.04 -3.69 -14.38
C GLY A 538 57.55 -2.28 -14.76
N THR A 539 57.51 -1.33 -13.82
CA THR A 539 58.37 -0.12 -13.69
C THR A 539 58.46 0.98 -14.79
N THR A 540 57.83 2.14 -14.49
CA THR A 540 58.38 3.54 -14.45
C THR A 540 59.08 4.23 -15.64
N GLY A 541 58.69 5.50 -15.89
CA GLY A 541 59.53 6.60 -16.43
C GLY A 541 59.14 7.14 -17.83
N GLY A 542 59.19 8.44 -18.17
CA GLY A 542 59.25 9.65 -17.31
C GLY A 542 60.24 10.76 -17.73
N THR A 543 59.85 11.69 -18.62
CA THR A 543 60.46 13.02 -18.94
C THR A 543 59.45 13.83 -19.80
N GLU A 544 59.13 15.13 -19.59
CA GLU A 544 59.88 16.40 -19.76
C GLU A 544 60.04 16.90 -21.22
N ALA A 545 60.03 18.21 -21.58
CA ALA A 545 59.68 19.47 -20.88
C ALA A 545 59.62 20.67 -21.88
N GLY A 546 59.33 21.90 -21.40
CA GLY A 546 59.42 23.20 -22.14
C GLY A 546 58.07 23.91 -22.29
N ILE A 547 57.72 25.07 -21.70
CA ILE A 547 58.40 26.27 -21.14
C ILE A 547 58.79 27.35 -22.17
N GLY A 548 58.21 28.55 -21.99
CA GLY A 548 58.58 29.84 -22.63
C GLY A 548 57.67 30.97 -22.09
N ALA A 549 58.20 32.16 -21.77
CA ALA A 549 57.47 33.19 -21.00
C ALA A 549 57.94 34.66 -21.22
N GLY A 550 57.09 35.63 -20.83
CA GLY A 550 57.38 37.09 -20.70
C GLY A 550 56.62 38.00 -21.71
N GLY A 551 56.25 39.25 -21.40
CA GLY A 551 56.27 40.00 -20.12
C GLY A 551 55.98 41.53 -20.25
N GLY A 552 55.43 42.17 -19.19
CA GLY A 552 55.16 43.64 -19.07
C GLY A 552 53.83 44.13 -19.69
N GLY A 553 53.16 45.24 -19.28
CA GLY A 553 53.31 46.25 -18.19
C GLY A 553 52.56 47.58 -18.56
N ALA A 554 52.26 48.58 -17.71
CA ALA A 554 52.19 48.76 -16.24
C ALA A 554 51.51 50.14 -15.86
N GLY A 555 50.96 50.30 -14.64
CA GLY A 555 50.41 51.58 -14.06
C GLY A 555 48.87 51.76 -14.15
N GLY A 556 48.14 52.50 -13.28
CA GLY A 556 48.42 53.21 -12.00
C GLY A 556 47.89 54.68 -11.98
N GLY A 557 47.25 55.26 -10.93
CA GLY A 557 46.74 54.78 -9.62
C GLY A 557 46.44 55.93 -8.60
N VAL A 558 46.05 55.59 -7.34
CA VAL A 558 46.19 56.36 -6.06
C VAL A 558 45.06 57.34 -5.57
N GLY A 559 44.71 57.27 -4.26
CA GLY A 559 43.99 58.28 -3.41
C GLY A 559 42.48 58.03 -3.17
N GLY A 560 41.78 58.42 -2.08
CA GLY A 560 42.09 59.03 -0.76
C GLY A 560 40.83 59.73 -0.13
N ILE A 561 40.68 60.08 1.16
CA ILE A 561 41.41 59.75 2.42
C ILE A 561 40.60 60.17 3.71
N VAL A 562 40.51 59.28 4.74
CA VAL A 562 40.41 59.47 6.24
C VAL A 562 39.23 60.22 6.97
N GLY A 563 38.78 59.62 8.10
CA GLY A 563 38.14 60.24 9.30
C GLY A 563 36.74 59.69 9.67
N GLY A 564 36.30 59.36 10.91
CA GLY A 564 36.87 59.38 12.29
C GLY A 564 35.97 60.17 13.29
N GLY A 565 35.56 59.74 14.51
CA GLY A 565 35.68 58.49 15.30
C GLY A 565 35.08 58.64 16.74
N ALA A 566 35.22 57.63 17.63
CA ALA A 566 34.91 57.61 19.10
C ALA A 566 33.41 57.66 19.58
N ALA A 567 32.99 57.16 20.77
CA ALA A 567 33.60 56.29 21.82
C ALA A 567 32.55 55.74 22.86
N GLY A 568 32.92 54.71 23.66
CA GLY A 568 32.22 54.19 24.87
C GLY A 568 31.90 52.67 24.83
N ALA A 569 32.50 51.72 25.58
CA ALA A 569 32.77 51.52 27.03
C ALA A 569 31.56 50.89 27.80
N SER A 570 31.69 49.86 28.69
CA SER A 570 32.85 49.12 29.26
C SER A 570 32.48 47.75 29.92
N GLY A 571 33.49 46.87 30.17
CA GLY A 571 33.41 45.64 31.02
C GLY A 571 33.42 44.30 30.22
N ALA A 572 34.40 43.36 30.24
CA ALA A 572 35.41 42.87 31.22
C ALA A 572 34.82 41.92 32.30
N VAL A 573 35.38 40.75 32.70
CA VAL A 573 36.68 40.01 32.54
C VAL A 573 36.31 38.50 32.41
N GLY A 574 36.95 37.52 31.72
CA GLY A 574 38.36 37.12 31.46
C GLY A 574 38.65 35.76 32.17
N GLY A 575 39.56 34.86 31.77
CA GLY A 575 40.43 34.73 30.58
C GLY A 575 41.46 33.58 30.71
N ALA A 576 42.02 33.10 29.57
CA ALA A 576 43.16 32.14 29.40
C ALA A 576 43.02 30.71 30.01
N GLY A 577 43.68 29.63 29.54
CA GLY A 577 44.60 29.34 28.41
C GLY A 577 45.10 27.86 28.57
N GLY A 578 45.88 27.19 27.70
CA GLY A 578 46.45 27.48 26.37
C GLY A 578 47.65 26.54 26.06
N GLY A 579 47.79 26.02 24.83
CA GLY A 579 48.88 25.10 24.38
C GLY A 579 48.39 23.66 24.10
N ALA A 580 48.76 22.92 23.03
CA ALA A 580 50.04 22.66 22.32
C ALA A 580 50.90 21.55 23.00
N THR A 581 51.49 20.55 22.32
CA THR A 581 51.58 20.24 20.86
C THR A 581 51.92 18.75 20.56
N ALA A 582 51.47 18.28 19.39
CA ALA A 582 51.93 17.19 18.48
C ALA A 582 53.09 16.19 18.83
N GLY A 583 52.91 14.95 18.32
CA GLY A 583 53.97 13.94 18.01
C GLY A 583 54.06 12.74 18.97
N GLY A 584 54.33 11.49 18.55
CA GLY A 584 54.37 10.93 17.19
C GLY A 584 55.00 9.52 17.10
N GLY A 585 54.32 8.56 16.44
CA GLY A 585 54.83 7.20 16.12
C GLY A 585 54.94 6.19 17.28
N ALA A 586 55.27 4.91 17.08
CA ALA A 586 55.15 4.04 15.89
C ALA A 586 55.42 2.55 16.24
N SER A 587 54.67 1.60 15.65
CA SER A 587 54.92 0.14 15.72
C SER A 587 54.76 -0.50 17.13
N SER A 588 54.71 -1.82 17.36
CA SER A 588 54.60 -3.03 16.51
C SER A 588 54.13 -4.23 17.38
N GLY A 589 53.83 -5.36 16.76
CA GLY A 589 53.73 -6.67 17.44
C GLY A 589 52.30 -7.15 17.70
N GLY A 590 52.01 -8.38 17.28
CA GLY A 590 50.77 -9.09 17.59
C GLY A 590 51.01 -10.30 18.48
N GLY A 591 49.97 -10.74 19.17
CA GLY A 591 49.93 -11.96 19.97
C GLY A 591 48.47 -12.25 20.35
N GLY A 592 48.02 -13.49 20.17
CA GLY A 592 46.61 -13.84 20.37
C GLY A 592 46.34 -14.60 21.66
N GLY A 593 45.06 -14.72 22.03
CA GLY A 593 44.58 -15.72 22.99
C GLY A 593 43.65 -15.19 24.08
N ALA A 594 42.89 -16.14 24.64
CA ALA A 594 42.03 -16.02 25.83
C ALA A 594 40.93 -14.93 25.81
N SER A 595 39.67 -15.36 25.66
CA SER A 595 38.52 -14.62 26.19
C SER A 595 38.33 -14.93 27.67
N GLU A 596 38.24 -13.91 28.53
CA GLU A 596 37.80 -14.08 29.92
C GLU A 596 36.54 -13.25 30.20
N THR A 597 35.59 -13.85 30.93
CA THR A 597 34.26 -13.25 31.17
C THR A 597 34.25 -12.48 32.47
N VAL A 598 34.26 -11.14 32.39
CA VAL A 598 34.22 -10.28 33.58
C VAL A 598 32.78 -9.95 33.97
N VAL A 599 32.31 -10.54 35.07
CA VAL A 599 31.04 -10.18 35.71
C VAL A 599 31.25 -8.98 36.64
N VAL A 600 30.62 -7.84 36.34
CA VAL A 600 30.67 -6.65 37.20
C VAL A 600 29.38 -6.54 38.01
N LYS A 601 29.51 -6.57 39.36
CA LYS A 601 28.43 -6.22 40.29
C LYS A 601 28.27 -4.70 40.39
N VAL A 602 27.03 -4.24 40.49
CA VAL A 602 26.66 -2.88 40.91
C VAL A 602 25.95 -2.99 42.28
N PRO A 603 26.24 -2.13 43.27
CA PRO A 603 25.77 -2.29 44.65
C PRO A 603 24.31 -1.82 44.89
N GLU A 604 23.72 -2.29 45.99
CA GLU A 604 22.33 -2.01 46.40
C GLU A 604 22.16 -0.75 47.28
N GLY A 605 20.94 -0.19 47.28
CA GLY A 605 20.45 0.78 48.29
C GLY A 605 19.71 1.98 47.67
N THR A 606 18.53 2.42 48.13
CA THR A 606 17.65 1.91 49.21
C THR A 606 16.16 2.19 48.87
N LYS A 607 15.23 1.52 49.56
CA LYS A 607 13.79 1.39 49.23
C LYS A 607 12.90 2.62 49.51
N SER A 608 12.00 2.92 48.57
CA SER A 608 10.55 3.10 48.80
C SER A 608 9.83 2.99 47.44
N GLY A 609 8.53 2.64 47.30
CA GLY A 609 7.51 2.26 48.28
C GLY A 609 6.12 2.66 47.78
N ILE A 610 5.07 1.89 48.13
CA ILE A 610 3.63 2.07 47.78
C ILE A 610 3.20 1.47 46.43
N THR A 611 2.02 0.82 46.48
CA THR A 611 1.27 0.21 45.38
C THR A 611 0.08 1.07 44.95
N ALA A 612 -0.15 1.21 43.64
CA ALA A 612 -1.47 1.39 43.02
C ALA A 612 -1.38 0.98 41.54
#